data_AF-A0A1H9KSY4-F1
#
_entry.id   AF-A0A1H9KSY4-F1
#
_cell.length_a   1.000
_cell.length_b   1.000
_cell.length_c   1.000
_cell.angle_alpha   90.00
_cell.angle_beta   90.00
_cell.angle_gamma   90.00
#
_symmetry.space_group_name_H-M   'P 1'
#
loop_
_entity.id
_entity.type
_entity.pdbx_description
1 polymer ?
#
loop_
_entity_poly.entity_id
_entity_poly.type
_entity_poly.pdbx_seq_one_letter_code
_entity_poly.pdbx_strand_id
1 'polypeptide(L)' 'MPRLLVQSIATGRFLVPALEFPYSPEWVISLRETGGGVLSDYEVACALVEEYSEIDDICIIVDLDKIGTVNDYPI' A
#
# COMPACT_ATOMS: atom_id res chain seq x y z
N MET A 1 -15.03 -2.95 -5.05
CA MET A 1 -13.70 -2.43 -5.41
C MET A 1 -12.72 -2.95 -4.36
N PRO A 2 -11.55 -3.47 -4.76
CA PRO A 2 -10.59 -4.05 -3.83
C PRO A 2 -10.05 -2.99 -2.86
N ARG A 3 -9.61 -3.41 -1.68
CA ARG A 3 -8.94 -2.54 -0.71
C ARG A 3 -7.45 -2.85 -0.71
N LEU A 4 -6.68 -2.03 -1.42
CA LEU A 4 -5.26 -2.26 -1.67
C LEU A 4 -4.39 -1.28 -0.88
N LEU A 5 -3.24 -1.73 -0.41
CA LEU A 5 -2.17 -0.88 0.13
C LEU A 5 -0.88 -1.12 -0.64
N VAL A 6 0.00 -0.12 -0.68
CA VAL A 6 1.39 -0.28 -1.09
C VAL A 6 2.26 -0.23 0.16
N GLN A 7 3.11 -1.23 0.37
CA GLN A 7 3.94 -1.36 1.56
C GLN A 7 5.39 -1.63 1.19
N SER A 8 6.32 -0.93 1.83
CA SER A 8 7.76 -1.23 1.78
C SER A 8 8.04 -2.52 2.56
N ILE A 9 8.75 -3.47 1.95
CA ILE A 9 9.18 -4.70 2.63
C ILE A 9 10.27 -4.36 3.66
N ALA A 10 11.19 -3.44 3.35
CA ALA A 10 12.33 -3.17 4.22
C ALA A 10 11.93 -2.46 5.51
N THR A 11 10.98 -1.52 5.42
CA THR A 11 10.60 -0.65 6.55
C THR A 11 9.23 -0.96 7.14
N GLY A 12 8.38 -1.70 6.42
CA GLY A 12 6.98 -1.95 6.80
C GLY A 12 6.07 -0.72 6.67
N ARG A 13 6.59 0.43 6.21
CA ARG A 13 5.82 1.65 6.00
C ARG A 13 4.86 1.51 4.82
N PHE A 14 3.79 2.28 4.87
CA PHE A 14 2.78 2.34 3.83
C PHE A 14 2.94 3.59 2.98
N LEU A 15 2.81 3.46 1.67
CA LEU A 15 2.78 4.58 0.76
C LEU A 15 1.34 5.07 0.63
N VAL A 16 1.07 6.27 1.13
CA VAL A 16 -0.23 6.92 1.05
C VAL A 16 -0.23 7.83 -0.18
N PRO A 17 -1.15 7.64 -1.14
CA PRO A 17 -1.23 8.51 -2.30
C PRO A 17 -1.59 9.94 -1.87
N ALA A 18 -1.04 10.92 -2.57
CA ALA A 18 -1.42 12.31 -2.37
C ALA A 18 -2.91 12.50 -2.70
N LEU A 19 -3.63 13.18 -1.81
CA LEU A 19 -5.06 13.48 -2.00
C LEU A 19 -5.30 14.70 -2.90
N GLU A 20 -4.30 15.59 -3.03
CA GLU A 20 -4.39 16.83 -3.81
C GLU A 20 -3.10 17.10 -4.57
N PHE A 21 -3.21 17.66 -5.78
CA PHE A 21 -2.08 18.23 -6.50
C PHE A 21 -1.70 19.58 -5.86
N PRO A 22 -0.42 19.89 -5.59
CA PRO A 22 0.81 19.29 -6.16
C PRO A 22 1.55 18.32 -5.22
N TYR A 23 0.88 17.74 -4.23
CA TYR A 23 1.57 16.92 -3.23
C TYR A 23 2.03 15.58 -3.82
N SER A 24 3.13 15.06 -3.28
CA SER A 24 3.64 13.72 -3.59
C SER A 24 3.10 12.70 -2.59
N PRO A 25 3.00 11.41 -2.97
CA PRO A 25 2.80 10.31 -2.04
C PRO A 25 3.74 10.38 -0.83
N GLU A 26 3.25 9.98 0.33
CA GLU A 26 3.99 10.02 1.59
C GLU A 26 4.10 8.63 2.24
N TRP A 27 5.27 8.35 2.80
CA TRP A 27 5.53 7.13 3.56
C TRP A 27 5.13 7.31 5.03
N VAL A 28 4.21 6.49 5.51
CA VAL A 28 3.73 6.56 6.90
C VAL A 28 3.82 5.22 7.60
N ILE A 29 3.97 5.27 8.94
CA ILE A 29 4.01 4.07 9.77
C ILE A 29 2.59 3.58 10.10
N SER A 30 1.61 4.50 10.18
CA SER A 30 0.26 4.20 10.64
C SER A 30 -0.80 4.85 9.75
N LEU A 31 -1.57 4.01 9.04
CA LEU A 31 -2.71 4.46 8.22
C LEU A 31 -3.84 5.07 9.04
N ARG A 32 -3.88 4.79 10.36
CA ARG A 32 -4.87 5.38 11.25
C ARG A 32 -4.70 6.90 11.38
N GLU A 33 -3.46 7.38 11.30
CA GLU A 33 -3.13 8.80 11.50
C GLU A 33 -3.33 9.61 10.23
N THR A 34 -3.27 8.97 9.06
CA THR A 34 -3.46 9.61 7.74
C THR A 34 -4.92 9.67 7.30
N GLY A 35 -5.82 8.95 7.98
CA GLY A 35 -7.24 8.88 7.61
C GLY A 35 -7.50 8.31 6.20
N GLY A 36 -6.51 7.64 5.60
CA GLY A 36 -6.51 7.22 4.21
C GLY A 36 -5.28 6.38 3.84
N GLY A 37 -5.15 6.02 2.57
CA GLY A 37 -4.06 5.14 2.07
C GLY A 37 -4.53 3.89 1.36
N VAL A 38 -5.83 3.61 1.39
CA VAL A 38 -6.42 2.48 0.67
C VAL A 38 -6.70 2.88 -0.77
N LEU A 39 -6.03 2.19 -1.69
CA LEU A 39 -6.25 2.27 -3.12
C LEU A 39 -7.37 1.32 -3.51
N SER A 40 -8.10 1.70 -4.55
CA SER A 40 -9.23 0.91 -5.06
C SER A 40 -9.07 0.43 -6.50
N ASP A 41 -7.96 0.81 -7.11
CA ASP A 41 -7.55 0.48 -8.46
C ASP A 41 -6.19 -0.22 -8.41
N TYR A 42 -6.12 -1.40 -9.04
CA TYR A 42 -4.91 -2.22 -9.05
C TYR A 42 -3.83 -1.65 -9.98
N GLU A 43 -4.21 -1.01 -11.09
CA GLU A 43 -3.26 -0.42 -12.02
C GLU A 43 -2.53 0.75 -11.36
N VAL A 44 -3.25 1.57 -10.59
CA VAL A 44 -2.66 2.65 -9.78
C VAL A 44 -1.70 2.09 -8.73
N ALA A 45 -2.08 1.00 -8.06
CA ALA A 45 -1.20 0.35 -7.07
C ALA A 45 0.08 -0.22 -7.73
N CYS A 46 -0.02 -0.82 -8.91
CA CYS A 46 1.14 -1.27 -9.68
C CYS A 46 2.05 -0.11 -10.08
N ALA A 47 1.48 0.98 -10.60
CA ALA A 47 2.27 2.17 -10.97
C ALA A 47 3.07 2.72 -9.77
N LEU A 48 2.45 2.79 -8.60
CA LEU A 48 3.13 3.22 -7.37
C LEU A 48 4.23 2.25 -6.93
N VAL A 49 4.01 0.93 -7.05
CA VAL A 49 5.07 -0.05 -6.74
C VAL A 49 6.24 0.07 -7.71
N GLU A 50 5.97 0.24 -9.01
CA GLU A 50 7.02 0.42 -10.02
C GLU A 50 7.82 1.70 -9.80
N GLU A 51 7.15 2.79 -9.43
CA GLU A 51 7.78 4.10 -9.23
C GLU A 51 8.58 4.19 -7.91
N TYR A 52 8.09 3.57 -6.83
CA TYR A 52 8.65 3.74 -5.49
C TYR A 52 9.44 2.53 -4.98
N SER A 53 9.55 1.45 -5.75
CA SER A 53 10.49 0.37 -5.42
C SER A 53 11.91 0.75 -5.78
N GLU A 54 12.83 0.53 -4.85
CA GLU A 54 14.27 0.70 -5.05
C GLU A 54 15.00 -0.63 -4.87
N ILE A 55 16.29 -0.68 -5.27
CA ILE A 55 17.13 -1.89 -5.18
C ILE A 55 17.16 -2.45 -3.75
N ASP A 56 17.20 -1.56 -2.75
CA ASP A 56 17.30 -1.92 -1.34
C ASP A 56 15.95 -1.85 -0.59
N ASP A 57 14.88 -1.38 -1.25
CA ASP A 57 13.55 -1.28 -0.65
C ASP A 57 12.46 -1.58 -1.68
N ILE A 58 12.05 -2.85 -1.72
CA ILE A 58 11.02 -3.33 -2.64
C ILE A 58 9.63 -3.06 -2.04
N CYS A 59 8.74 -2.48 -2.85
CA CYS A 59 7.34 -2.30 -2.48
C CYS A 59 6.49 -3.50 -2.90
N ILE A 60 5.44 -3.79 -2.13
CA ILE A 60 4.44 -4.82 -2.45
C ILE A 60 3.03 -4.26 -2.36
N ILE A 61 2.12 -4.88 -3.12
CA ILE A 61 0.69 -4.63 -3.03
C ILE A 61 0.09 -5.60 -2.01
N VAL A 62 -0.60 -5.06 -1.02
CA VAL A 62 -1.28 -5.80 0.03
C VAL A 62 -2.79 -5.70 -0.20
N ASP A 63 -3.43 -6.82 -0.52
CA ASP A 63 -4.88 -6.91 -0.73
C ASP A 63 -5.60 -7.23 0.58
N LEU A 64 -6.20 -6.20 1.20
CA LEU A 64 -6.88 -6.29 2.49
C LEU A 64 -8.17 -7.12 2.43
N ASP A 65 -8.70 -7.40 1.24
CA ASP A 65 -9.87 -8.28 1.09
C ASP A 65 -9.48 -9.76 1.06
N LYS A 66 -8.18 -10.06 0.96
CA LYS A 66 -7.63 -11.41 0.97
C LYS A 66 -6.90 -11.78 2.26
N ILE A 67 -6.78 -10.85 3.20
CA ILE A 67 -6.11 -11.05 4.49
C ILE A 67 -7.15 -11.24 5.59
N GLY A 68 -6.88 -12.17 6.51
CA GLY A 68 -7.81 -12.52 7.59
C GLY A 68 -8.98 -13.37 7.10
N THR A 69 -8.84 -14.00 5.93
CA THR A 69 -9.79 -14.97 5.39
C THR A 69 -9.52 -16.36 5.95
N VAL A 70 -10.43 -17.30 5.71
CA VAL A 70 -10.26 -18.70 6.11
C VAL A 70 -9.00 -19.35 5.54
N ASN A 71 -8.42 -18.78 4.46
CA ASN A 71 -7.20 -19.29 3.84
C ASN A 71 -5.92 -18.83 4.58
N ASP A 72 -6.01 -17.84 5.47
CA ASP A 72 -4.86 -17.27 6.19
C ASP A 72 -4.56 -17.96 7.53
N TYR A 73 -5.46 -18.82 8.00
CA TYR A 73 -5.33 -19.54 9.27
C TYR A 73 -5.08 -21.03 9.01
N PRO A 74 -4.10 -21.66 9.70
CA PRO A 74 -3.92 -23.10 9.61
C PRO A 74 -5.20 -23.81 10.10
N ILE A 75 -5.67 -24.79 9.31
CA ILE A 75 -6.82 -25.64 9.61
C ILE A 75 -6.48 -26.59 10.76
#